data_AF-A0A7J2I0N9-F1
#
_entry.id   AF-A0A7J2I0N9-F1
#
_cell.length_a   1.000
_cell.length_b   1.000
_cell.length_c   1.000
_cell.angle_alpha   90.00
_cell.angle_beta   90.00
_cell.angle_gamma   90.00
#
_symmetry.space_group_name_H-M   'P 1'
#
loop_
_entity.id
_entity.type
_entity.pdbx_description
1 polymer ?
#
loop_
_entity_poly.entity_id
_entity_poly.type
_entity_poly.pdbx_seq_one_letter_code
_entity_poly.pdbx_strand_id
1 'polypeptide(L)'
;MLACVLITTQRVNVAVTASQRKIAVDVLLDYGNGTRRWSTCILSKPGNDTVYNATQAVATTLNVTWYGSAVLVDAIDDVWNSDPYYWMWWYWNFTESKWVLGPVACNQYALNDGDIIAWYYENCSAWPPPSPINPPVTQVDVLLDYGNGTVQWYENVDLIGVASVFKATKAVAFLNYSLWGDDIFIVAINGLWNNYAANYFWLYWYWNFTSMSWNSGPVACNKYLLSDGDIVAWYYETSPWGPPSATPHPVANFTWTPSIPKVGESVTFDASTSIPNGGTIVKYEWSFGDGEHGVGKIVSHVYTAADTYTVTLNVSDSNGLWNIKQEQILVVQPYGPKAEFTATPDTASIG
;
A
#
# COMPACT_ATOMS: atom_id res chain seq x y z
N MET A 1 25.46 -0.87 35.21
CA MET A 1 26.02 -1.70 34.13
C MET A 1 24.83 -2.26 33.38
N LEU A 2 24.40 -1.57 32.32
CA LEU A 2 23.24 -1.97 31.51
C LEU A 2 23.66 -3.15 30.63
N ALA A 3 23.03 -4.30 30.82
CA ALA A 3 23.22 -5.45 29.96
C ALA A 3 22.40 -5.23 28.68
N CYS A 4 23.10 -5.01 27.58
CA CYS A 4 22.56 -5.07 26.23
C CYS A 4 22.14 -6.52 25.95
N VAL A 5 20.83 -6.78 25.87
CA VAL A 5 20.32 -8.08 25.44
C VAL A 5 20.28 -8.06 23.92
N LEU A 6 21.26 -8.71 23.28
CA LEU A 6 21.13 -9.15 21.90
C LEU A 6 19.99 -10.17 21.83
N ILE A 7 18.84 -9.76 21.29
CA ILE A 7 17.79 -10.70 20.90
C ILE A 7 18.21 -11.27 19.54
N THR A 8 18.85 -12.44 19.56
CA THR A 8 19.00 -13.27 18.36
C THR A 8 17.62 -13.76 17.93
N THR A 9 17.20 -13.39 16.73
CA THR A 9 15.96 -13.82 16.06
C THR A 9 15.97 -15.34 15.85
N GLN A 10 15.43 -16.09 16.79
CA GLN A 10 15.15 -17.51 16.60
C GLN A 10 13.71 -17.65 16.09
N ARG A 11 13.55 -17.97 14.79
CA ARG A 11 12.25 -18.29 14.19
C ARG A 11 11.72 -19.58 14.82
N VAL A 12 10.81 -19.47 15.78
CA VAL A 12 10.02 -20.60 16.25
C VAL A 12 8.89 -20.81 15.23
N ASN A 13 9.04 -21.82 14.38
CA ASN A 13 7.97 -22.26 13.48
C ASN A 13 6.89 -22.96 14.31
N VAL A 14 5.86 -22.22 14.73
CA VAL A 14 4.61 -22.83 15.20
C VAL A 14 3.87 -23.32 13.96
N ALA A 15 3.55 -24.61 13.92
CA ALA A 15 2.80 -25.23 12.84
C ALA A 15 1.36 -24.68 12.79
N VAL A 16 1.15 -23.62 12.01
CA VAL A 16 -0.18 -23.23 11.55
C VAL A 16 -0.65 -24.32 10.59
N THR A 17 -1.82 -24.91 10.84
CA THR A 17 -2.42 -25.89 9.93
C THR A 17 -2.53 -25.28 8.53
N ALA A 18 -2.12 -26.02 7.50
CA ALA A 18 -1.98 -25.52 6.12
C ALA A 18 -3.26 -24.87 5.54
N SER A 19 -4.42 -25.14 6.13
CA SER A 19 -5.74 -24.61 5.75
C SER A 19 -5.95 -23.10 6.01
N GLN A 20 -5.06 -22.40 6.71
CA GLN A 20 -5.29 -20.99 7.13
C GLN A 20 -4.11 -20.04 6.91
N ARG A 21 -3.02 -20.46 6.24
CA ARG A 21 -1.88 -19.57 6.04
C ARG A 21 -2.24 -18.49 5.01
N LYS A 22 -2.47 -17.27 5.50
CA LYS A 22 -2.63 -16.08 4.67
C LYS A 22 -1.29 -15.35 4.57
N ILE A 23 -0.97 -14.85 3.38
CA ILE A 23 0.24 -14.07 3.13
C ILE A 23 -0.15 -12.68 2.68
N ALA A 24 0.58 -11.66 3.15
CA ALA A 24 0.49 -10.30 2.63
C ALA A 24 1.60 -10.07 1.62
N VAL A 25 1.26 -9.56 0.44
CA VAL A 25 2.21 -9.29 -0.65
C VAL A 25 1.95 -7.89 -1.17
N ASP A 26 3.01 -7.11 -1.29
CA ASP A 26 2.96 -5.80 -1.94
C ASP A 26 3.22 -5.94 -3.43
N VAL A 27 2.40 -5.28 -4.23
CA VAL A 27 2.47 -5.28 -5.69
C VAL A 27 2.61 -3.85 -6.16
N LEU A 28 3.68 -3.58 -6.90
CA LEU A 28 3.83 -2.40 -7.73
C LEU A 28 3.35 -2.72 -9.16
N LEU A 29 2.45 -1.90 -9.69
CA LEU A 29 2.20 -1.83 -11.13
C LEU A 29 2.79 -0.53 -11.65
N ASP A 30 3.88 -0.60 -12.41
CA ASP A 30 4.53 0.52 -13.09
C ASP A 30 4.22 0.43 -14.59
N TYR A 31 3.46 1.40 -15.10
CA TYR A 31 2.96 1.38 -16.48
C TYR A 31 3.95 1.97 -17.50
N GLY A 32 5.21 2.23 -17.11
CA GLY A 32 6.27 2.70 -18.02
C GLY A 32 6.15 4.16 -18.46
N ASN A 33 5.06 4.82 -18.12
CA ASN A 33 4.77 6.23 -18.43
C ASN A 33 4.91 7.15 -17.20
N GLY A 34 5.57 6.64 -16.15
CA GLY A 34 5.65 7.25 -14.83
C GLY A 34 4.58 6.72 -13.87
N THR A 35 3.37 6.41 -14.33
CA THR A 35 2.27 5.99 -13.45
C THR A 35 2.63 4.73 -12.68
N ARG A 36 2.43 4.77 -11.36
CA ARG A 36 2.72 3.66 -10.45
C ARG A 36 1.55 3.48 -9.50
N ARG A 37 1.13 2.24 -9.30
CA ARG A 37 0.16 1.87 -8.27
C ARG A 37 0.78 0.84 -7.35
N TRP A 38 0.95 1.22 -6.09
CA TRP A 38 1.27 0.29 -5.02
C TRP A 38 -0.01 -0.26 -4.39
N SER A 39 -0.04 -1.54 -4.11
CA SER A 39 -1.17 -2.19 -3.44
C SER A 39 -0.69 -3.36 -2.59
N THR A 40 -1.32 -3.58 -1.44
CA THR A 40 -1.14 -4.81 -0.66
C THR A 40 -2.31 -5.73 -0.93
N CYS A 41 -2.02 -6.99 -1.28
CA CYS A 41 -3.03 -8.04 -1.39
C CYS A 41 -2.83 -9.10 -0.30
N ILE A 42 -3.95 -9.68 0.15
CA ILE A 42 -3.92 -10.81 1.09
C ILE A 42 -4.34 -12.06 0.34
N LEU A 43 -3.42 -13.00 0.26
CA LEU A 43 -3.62 -14.26 -0.44
C LEU A 43 -3.76 -15.41 0.55
N SER A 44 -4.50 -16.44 0.16
CA SER A 44 -4.81 -17.55 1.07
C SER A 44 -5.02 -18.87 0.33
N LYS A 45 -4.29 -19.13 -0.76
CA LYS A 45 -4.30 -20.44 -1.44
C LYS A 45 -3.15 -21.28 -0.89
N PRO A 46 -3.44 -22.28 -0.02
CA PRO A 46 -2.41 -23.12 0.56
C PRO A 46 -1.55 -23.79 -0.51
N GLY A 47 -0.27 -23.42 -0.56
CA GLY A 47 0.73 -24.01 -1.46
C GLY A 47 0.71 -23.52 -2.91
N ASN A 48 -0.08 -22.49 -3.24
CA ASN A 48 -0.21 -22.02 -4.63
C ASN A 48 -0.50 -20.52 -4.76
N ASP A 49 -0.17 -19.70 -3.76
CA ASP A 49 -0.20 -18.24 -3.90
C ASP A 49 0.99 -17.80 -4.76
N THR A 50 0.69 -17.32 -5.95
CA THR A 50 1.70 -16.99 -6.98
C THR A 50 1.63 -15.53 -7.39
N VAL A 51 2.64 -15.04 -8.10
CA VAL A 51 2.66 -13.69 -8.71
C VAL A 51 1.37 -13.47 -9.51
N TYR A 52 0.89 -14.48 -10.26
CA TYR A 52 -0.38 -14.41 -10.97
C TYR A 52 -1.58 -14.13 -10.04
N ASN A 53 -1.65 -14.79 -8.88
CA ASN A 53 -2.75 -14.56 -7.93
C ASN A 53 -2.68 -13.19 -7.26
N ALA A 54 -1.47 -12.72 -6.91
CA ALA A 54 -1.26 -11.36 -6.44
C ALA A 54 -1.73 -10.34 -7.48
N THR A 55 -1.36 -10.57 -8.75
CA THR A 55 -1.72 -9.70 -9.88
C THR A 55 -3.24 -9.65 -10.08
N GLN A 56 -3.91 -10.81 -10.07
CA GLN A 56 -5.37 -10.89 -10.15
C GLN A 56 -6.07 -10.14 -9.01
N ALA A 57 -5.47 -10.09 -7.82
CA ALA A 57 -6.07 -9.44 -6.67
C ALA A 57 -5.96 -7.91 -6.73
N VAL A 58 -4.94 -7.36 -7.41
CA VAL A 58 -4.70 -5.92 -7.47
C VAL A 58 -5.10 -5.27 -8.79
N ALA A 59 -5.12 -6.03 -9.89
CA ALA A 59 -5.48 -5.52 -11.21
C ALA A 59 -6.99 -5.29 -11.32
N THR A 60 -7.38 -4.16 -11.93
CA THR A 60 -8.75 -3.86 -12.34
C THR A 60 -9.17 -4.78 -13.49
N THR A 61 -8.29 -4.97 -14.48
CA THR A 61 -8.46 -5.96 -15.56
C THR A 61 -7.16 -6.73 -15.77
N LEU A 62 -7.25 -8.03 -16.03
CA LEU A 62 -6.08 -8.87 -16.31
C LEU A 62 -6.39 -9.81 -17.48
N ASN A 63 -5.68 -9.61 -18.59
CA ASN A 63 -5.78 -10.47 -19.78
C ASN A 63 -4.51 -11.31 -19.89
N VAL A 64 -4.68 -12.61 -20.13
CA VAL A 64 -3.57 -13.57 -20.17
C VAL A 64 -3.73 -14.62 -21.25
N THR A 65 -2.60 -15.12 -21.74
CA THR A 65 -2.51 -16.24 -22.68
C THR A 65 -1.80 -17.42 -22.02
N TRP A 66 -2.36 -18.61 -22.19
CA TRP A 66 -1.80 -19.84 -21.66
C TRP A 66 -0.91 -20.53 -22.70
N TYR A 67 0.35 -20.73 -22.33
CA TYR A 67 1.31 -21.52 -23.10
C TYR A 67 1.59 -22.81 -22.35
N GLY A 68 0.77 -23.84 -22.58
CA GLY A 68 0.80 -25.07 -21.80
C GLY A 68 0.44 -24.80 -20.34
N SER A 69 1.37 -25.01 -19.42
CA SER A 69 1.20 -24.74 -17.99
C SER A 69 1.69 -23.35 -17.54
N ALA A 70 2.29 -22.56 -18.45
CA ALA A 70 2.79 -21.23 -18.16
C ALA A 70 1.78 -20.15 -18.58
N VAL A 71 1.68 -19.09 -17.78
CA VAL A 71 0.82 -17.93 -18.05
C VAL A 71 1.68 -16.75 -18.48
N LEU A 72 1.39 -16.23 -19.68
CA LEU A 72 1.86 -14.92 -20.13
C LEU A 72 0.78 -13.88 -19.81
N VAL A 73 1.18 -12.75 -19.22
CA VAL A 73 0.29 -11.60 -19.04
C VAL A 73 0.31 -10.76 -20.31
N ASP A 74 -0.84 -10.63 -20.96
CA ASP A 74 -0.99 -9.87 -22.20
C ASP A 74 -1.35 -8.41 -21.93
N ALA A 75 -2.15 -8.16 -20.89
CA ALA A 75 -2.51 -6.82 -20.46
C ALA A 75 -2.85 -6.76 -18.97
N ILE A 76 -2.50 -5.65 -18.34
CA ILE A 76 -2.93 -5.25 -16.98
C ILE A 76 -3.61 -3.90 -17.11
N ASP A 77 -4.82 -3.77 -16.55
CA ASP A 77 -5.64 -2.55 -16.57
C ASP A 77 -5.79 -1.94 -17.96
N ASP A 78 -6.10 -2.80 -18.92
CA ASP A 78 -6.29 -2.50 -20.34
C ASP A 78 -5.05 -1.94 -21.07
N VAL A 79 -3.85 -2.01 -20.45
CA VAL A 79 -2.57 -1.73 -21.10
C VAL A 79 -2.01 -3.02 -21.70
N TRP A 80 -2.16 -3.16 -23.02
CA TRP A 80 -1.74 -4.34 -23.78
C TRP A 80 -0.26 -4.29 -24.18
N ASN A 81 0.40 -5.44 -24.15
CA ASN A 81 1.71 -5.64 -24.75
C ASN A 81 1.72 -5.24 -26.24
N SER A 82 2.74 -4.50 -26.66
CA SER A 82 2.92 -4.07 -28.04
C SER A 82 4.39 -3.86 -28.33
N ASP A 83 4.96 -4.65 -29.25
CA ASP A 83 6.38 -4.60 -29.60
C ASP A 83 6.88 -3.16 -29.81
N PRO A 84 7.95 -2.72 -29.13
CA PRO A 84 8.86 -3.49 -28.27
C PRO A 84 8.53 -3.49 -26.75
N TYR A 85 7.35 -3.03 -26.35
CA TYR A 85 6.94 -2.87 -24.95
C TYR A 85 6.15 -4.06 -24.41
N TYR A 86 6.58 -4.57 -23.26
CA TYR A 86 5.97 -5.73 -22.61
C TYR A 86 5.90 -5.56 -21.10
N TRP A 87 4.88 -6.16 -20.49
CA TRP A 87 4.80 -6.35 -19.05
C TRP A 87 5.85 -7.36 -18.57
N MET A 88 6.81 -6.87 -17.79
CA MET A 88 7.86 -7.67 -17.16
C MET A 88 7.66 -7.69 -15.65
N TRP A 89 7.70 -8.87 -15.04
CA TRP A 89 7.55 -8.97 -13.59
C TRP A 89 8.90 -9.15 -12.88
N TRP A 90 8.98 -8.61 -11.66
CA TRP A 90 10.16 -8.55 -10.83
C TRP A 90 9.80 -8.88 -9.38
N TYR A 91 10.77 -9.33 -8.60
CA TYR A 91 10.64 -9.43 -7.14
C TYR A 91 11.78 -8.68 -6.46
N TRP A 92 11.48 -8.13 -5.28
CA TRP A 92 12.46 -7.42 -4.48
C TRP A 92 13.29 -8.42 -3.67
N ASN A 93 14.61 -8.41 -3.88
CA ASN A 93 15.53 -9.15 -3.03
C ASN A 93 15.94 -8.27 -1.85
N PHE A 94 15.42 -8.56 -0.66
CA PHE A 94 15.73 -7.80 0.56
C PHE A 94 17.20 -7.87 0.98
N THR A 95 17.87 -9.01 0.78
CA THR A 95 19.28 -9.18 1.17
C THR A 95 20.20 -8.28 0.35
N GLU A 96 19.91 -8.17 -0.94
CA GLU A 96 20.72 -7.39 -1.88
C GLU A 96 20.16 -5.98 -2.13
N SER A 97 18.98 -5.67 -1.59
CA SER A 97 18.25 -4.42 -1.78
C SER A 97 18.15 -4.03 -3.26
N LYS A 98 17.72 -4.99 -4.10
CA LYS A 98 17.59 -4.79 -5.54
C LYS A 98 16.43 -5.59 -6.14
N TRP A 99 15.93 -5.12 -7.28
CA TRP A 99 15.01 -5.87 -8.11
C TRP A 99 15.71 -7.02 -8.82
N VAL A 100 15.04 -8.18 -8.85
CA VAL A 100 15.45 -9.34 -9.64
C VAL A 100 14.34 -9.70 -10.60
N LEU A 101 14.70 -9.86 -11.87
CA LEU A 101 13.75 -10.21 -12.92
C LEU A 101 13.15 -11.58 -12.65
N GLY A 102 11.85 -11.71 -12.88
CA GLY A 102 11.09 -12.93 -12.69
C GLY A 102 11.71 -14.13 -13.42
N PRO A 103 12.15 -15.18 -12.72
CA PRO A 103 12.89 -16.28 -13.34
C PRO A 103 11.99 -17.30 -14.06
N VAL A 104 10.68 -17.23 -13.81
CA VAL A 104 9.67 -18.18 -14.31
C VAL A 104 8.37 -17.45 -14.65
N ALA A 105 7.39 -18.15 -15.22
CA ALA A 105 6.07 -17.59 -15.45
C ALA A 105 5.40 -17.17 -14.13
N CYS A 106 4.58 -16.11 -14.17
CA CYS A 106 3.98 -15.52 -12.97
C CYS A 106 3.10 -16.51 -12.17
N ASN A 107 2.54 -17.53 -12.81
CA ASN A 107 1.75 -18.57 -12.15
C ASN A 107 2.58 -19.73 -11.57
N GLN A 108 3.92 -19.67 -11.69
CA GLN A 108 4.84 -20.73 -11.26
C GLN A 108 5.79 -20.26 -10.15
N TYR A 109 5.83 -18.96 -9.86
CA TYR A 109 6.61 -18.43 -8.75
C TYR A 109 5.74 -18.37 -7.49
N ALA A 110 6.11 -19.15 -6.48
CA ALA A 110 5.42 -19.16 -5.19
C ALA A 110 5.85 -17.95 -4.34
N LEU A 111 4.86 -17.25 -3.80
CA LEU A 111 5.06 -16.09 -2.94
C LEU A 111 5.13 -16.49 -1.47
N ASN A 112 5.89 -15.70 -0.71
CA ASN A 112 5.94 -15.73 0.73
C ASN A 112 5.30 -14.49 1.33
N ASP A 113 4.97 -14.62 2.60
CA ASP A 113 4.48 -13.51 3.41
C ASP A 113 5.53 -12.40 3.52
N GLY A 114 5.14 -11.18 3.16
CA GLY A 114 6.02 -10.00 3.11
C GLY A 114 6.76 -9.81 1.79
N ASP A 115 6.55 -10.67 0.79
CA ASP A 115 7.17 -10.48 -0.53
C ASP A 115 6.69 -9.17 -1.18
N ILE A 116 7.59 -8.58 -1.96
CA ILE A 116 7.31 -7.40 -2.79
C ILE A 116 7.57 -7.79 -4.24
N ILE A 117 6.59 -7.57 -5.09
CA ILE A 117 6.71 -7.79 -6.54
C ILE A 117 6.39 -6.51 -7.31
N ALA A 118 6.88 -6.43 -8.53
CA ALA A 118 6.54 -5.38 -9.46
C ALA A 118 6.19 -5.96 -10.83
N TRP A 119 5.17 -5.40 -11.47
CA TRP A 119 5.02 -5.45 -12.92
C TRP A 119 5.48 -4.12 -13.49
N TYR A 120 6.36 -4.16 -14.47
CA TYR A 120 6.90 -3.00 -15.14
C TYR A 120 6.68 -3.13 -16.65
N TYR A 121 5.85 -2.26 -17.20
CA TYR A 121 5.61 -2.17 -18.63
C TYR A 121 6.75 -1.38 -19.28
N GLU A 122 7.62 -2.06 -20.02
CA GLU A 122 8.89 -1.46 -20.45
C GLU A 122 9.29 -1.94 -21.85
N ASN A 123 10.11 -1.12 -22.52
CA ASN A 123 10.77 -1.43 -23.77
C ASN A 123 11.81 -2.55 -23.57
N CYS A 124 11.54 -3.70 -24.16
CA CYS A 124 12.39 -4.89 -24.11
C CYS A 124 13.34 -5.02 -25.31
N SER A 125 13.58 -3.94 -26.07
CA SER A 125 14.53 -3.96 -27.20
C SER A 125 15.98 -4.26 -26.78
N ALA A 126 16.32 -4.00 -25.51
CA ALA A 126 17.60 -4.34 -24.91
C ALA A 126 17.39 -5.30 -23.73
N TRP A 127 18.27 -6.29 -23.59
CA TRP A 127 18.15 -7.33 -22.57
C TRP A 127 19.36 -7.34 -21.61
N PRO A 128 19.15 -7.41 -20.28
CA PRO A 128 17.86 -7.39 -19.59
C PRO A 128 17.19 -6.00 -19.64
N PRO A 129 15.85 -5.93 -19.56
CA PRO A 129 15.16 -4.66 -19.48
C PRO A 129 15.58 -3.89 -18.22
N PRO A 130 15.47 -2.55 -18.23
CA PRO A 130 15.68 -1.74 -17.03
C PRO A 130 14.85 -2.23 -15.84
N SER A 131 15.42 -2.19 -14.64
CA SER A 131 14.70 -2.53 -13.43
C SER A 131 13.69 -1.43 -13.05
N PRO A 132 12.60 -1.78 -12.32
CA PRO A 132 11.68 -0.80 -11.77
C PRO A 132 12.37 0.15 -10.78
N ILE A 133 11.67 1.23 -10.40
CA ILE A 133 12.09 2.08 -9.28
C ILE A 133 12.12 1.28 -7.98
N ASN A 134 13.10 1.57 -7.11
CA ASN A 134 13.16 0.94 -5.81
C ASN A 134 11.87 1.21 -5.00
N PRO A 135 11.42 0.25 -4.18
CA PRO A 135 10.29 0.49 -3.28
C PRO A 135 10.56 1.68 -2.36
N PRO A 136 9.53 2.48 -2.03
CA PRO A 136 9.68 3.55 -1.06
C PRO A 136 10.04 2.98 0.31
N VAL A 137 10.73 3.77 1.11
CA VAL A 137 10.98 3.48 2.53
C VAL A 137 10.24 4.54 3.34
N THR A 138 9.42 4.09 4.28
CA THR A 138 8.67 4.96 5.20
C THR A 138 9.10 4.63 6.61
N GLN A 139 9.55 5.63 7.35
CA GLN A 139 9.97 5.47 8.74
C GLN A 139 8.84 5.90 9.66
N VAL A 140 8.48 5.04 10.61
CA VAL A 140 7.37 5.29 11.55
C VAL A 140 7.73 4.87 12.97
N ASP A 141 6.99 5.40 13.95
CA ASP A 141 7.07 4.95 15.33
C ASP A 141 5.87 4.08 15.69
N VAL A 142 6.12 3.00 16.44
CA VAL A 142 5.08 2.08 16.91
C VAL A 142 5.12 1.98 18.43
N LEU A 143 3.98 2.26 19.08
CA LEU A 143 3.76 2.03 20.50
C LEU A 143 2.85 0.80 20.69
N LEU A 144 3.18 -0.05 21.67
CA LEU A 144 2.31 -1.12 22.17
C LEU A 144 2.11 -0.94 23.68
N ASP A 145 0.88 -0.65 24.11
CA ASP A 145 0.46 -0.59 25.52
C ASP A 145 -0.43 -1.79 25.84
N TYR A 146 0.03 -2.61 26.78
CA TYR A 146 -0.65 -3.84 27.18
C TYR A 146 -1.74 -3.63 28.25
N GLY A 147 -2.04 -2.38 28.64
CA GLY A 147 -3.11 -2.04 29.59
C GLY A 147 -2.82 -2.46 31.04
N ASN A 148 -1.62 -2.99 31.31
CA ASN A 148 -1.17 -3.46 32.62
C ASN A 148 0.04 -2.68 33.15
N GLY A 149 0.31 -1.50 32.56
CA GLY A 149 1.50 -0.68 32.83
C GLY A 149 2.74 -1.09 32.03
N THR A 150 2.67 -2.15 31.21
CA THR A 150 3.73 -2.50 30.26
C THR A 150 3.51 -1.74 28.96
N VAL A 151 4.48 -0.91 28.58
CA VAL A 151 4.51 -0.18 27.30
C VAL A 151 5.81 -0.48 26.59
N GLN A 152 5.73 -0.73 25.28
CA GLN A 152 6.87 -0.90 24.39
C GLN A 152 6.81 0.18 23.32
N TRP A 153 7.95 0.82 23.07
CA TRP A 153 8.09 1.87 22.06
C TRP A 153 9.18 1.47 21.08
N TYR A 154 8.86 1.51 19.80
CA TYR A 154 9.73 1.18 18.69
C TYR A 154 9.90 2.42 17.82
N GLU A 155 11.08 3.01 17.85
CA GLU A 155 11.41 4.19 17.06
C GLU A 155 11.97 3.79 15.70
N ASN A 156 11.70 4.61 14.69
CA ASN A 156 12.35 4.54 13.39
C ASN A 156 12.20 3.17 12.70
N VAL A 157 10.99 2.64 12.71
CA VAL A 157 10.65 1.36 12.06
C VAL A 157 10.58 1.60 10.55
N ASP A 158 11.56 1.07 9.82
CA ASP A 158 11.62 1.17 8.35
C ASP A 158 10.63 0.20 7.69
N LEU A 159 9.74 0.74 6.85
CA LEU A 159 8.77 0.00 6.06
C LEU A 159 9.09 0.16 4.58
N ILE A 160 9.51 -0.94 3.94
CA ILE A 160 9.85 -0.98 2.51
C ILE A 160 8.62 -1.36 1.70
N GLY A 161 8.17 -0.55 0.75
CA GLY A 161 6.95 -0.79 -0.06
C GLY A 161 5.72 -0.08 0.52
N VAL A 162 4.56 -0.74 0.51
CA VAL A 162 3.34 -0.14 1.08
C VAL A 162 3.51 -0.06 2.60
N ALA A 163 3.44 1.14 3.17
CA ALA A 163 3.47 1.35 4.62
C ALA A 163 2.05 1.40 5.18
N SER A 164 1.66 0.40 5.96
CA SER A 164 0.35 0.36 6.64
C SER A 164 0.52 0.07 8.12
N VAL A 165 -0.50 0.38 8.93
CA VAL A 165 -0.49 0.03 10.37
C VAL A 165 -0.25 -1.47 10.57
N PHE A 166 -0.88 -2.33 9.76
CA PHE A 166 -0.67 -3.76 9.81
C PHE A 166 0.81 -4.12 9.64
N LYS A 167 1.46 -3.55 8.62
CA LYS A 167 2.87 -3.83 8.32
C LYS A 167 3.81 -3.25 9.39
N ALA A 168 3.55 -2.03 9.85
CA ALA A 168 4.27 -1.41 10.95
C ALA A 168 4.25 -2.28 12.20
N THR A 169 3.06 -2.74 12.58
CA THR A 169 2.87 -3.56 13.78
C THR A 169 3.52 -4.94 13.62
N LYS A 170 3.44 -5.52 12.42
CA LYS A 170 4.04 -6.82 12.10
C LYS A 170 5.57 -6.79 12.09
N ALA A 171 6.17 -5.62 11.81
CA ALA A 171 7.62 -5.44 11.88
C ALA A 171 8.14 -5.54 13.34
N VAL A 172 7.30 -5.20 14.33
CA VAL A 172 7.72 -5.10 15.74
C VAL A 172 7.11 -6.18 16.65
N ALA A 173 6.08 -6.90 16.20
CA ALA A 173 5.37 -7.86 17.03
C ALA A 173 4.82 -9.08 16.27
N PHE A 174 4.58 -10.16 17.01
CA PHE A 174 3.85 -11.32 16.52
C PHE A 174 2.35 -11.06 16.57
N LEU A 175 1.68 -11.23 15.43
CA LEU A 175 0.27 -10.91 15.28
C LEU A 175 -0.58 -12.16 15.02
N ASN A 176 -1.72 -12.23 15.67
CA ASN A 176 -2.86 -13.01 15.20
C ASN A 176 -3.95 -12.03 14.78
N TYR A 177 -4.63 -12.33 13.68
CA TYR A 177 -5.65 -11.45 13.12
C TYR A 177 -6.82 -12.25 12.52
N SER A 178 -7.99 -11.63 12.49
CA SER A 178 -9.16 -12.11 11.77
C SER A 178 -9.35 -11.31 10.49
N LEU A 179 -9.85 -11.97 9.44
CA LEU A 179 -10.25 -11.29 8.20
C LEU A 179 -11.75 -11.15 8.10
N TRP A 180 -12.19 -9.96 7.76
CA TRP A 180 -13.59 -9.66 7.44
C TRP A 180 -13.63 -9.09 6.02
N GLY A 181 -13.88 -9.95 5.03
CA GLY A 181 -13.53 -9.62 3.64
C GLY A 181 -12.01 -9.43 3.52
N ASP A 182 -11.59 -8.30 2.97
CA ASP A 182 -10.17 -7.92 2.81
C ASP A 182 -9.62 -7.13 4.01
N ASP A 183 -10.44 -6.88 5.02
CA ASP A 183 -10.05 -6.12 6.21
C ASP A 183 -9.35 -6.99 7.25
N ILE A 184 -8.19 -6.52 7.73
CA ILE A 184 -7.41 -7.13 8.80
C ILE A 184 -7.72 -6.47 10.13
N PHE A 185 -8.21 -7.27 11.07
CA PHE A 185 -8.39 -6.89 12.47
C PHE A 185 -7.48 -7.72 13.36
N ILE A 186 -6.60 -7.05 14.11
CA ILE A 186 -5.72 -7.73 15.06
C ILE A 186 -6.54 -8.28 16.22
N VAL A 187 -6.34 -9.56 16.51
CA VAL A 187 -7.00 -10.26 17.63
C VAL A 187 -6.03 -10.69 18.72
N ALA A 188 -4.73 -10.67 18.44
CA ALA A 188 -3.69 -10.78 19.45
C ALA A 188 -2.38 -10.14 19.01
N ILE A 189 -1.67 -9.53 19.97
CA ILE A 189 -0.29 -9.04 19.82
C ILE A 189 0.58 -9.74 20.86
N ASN A 190 1.69 -10.34 20.42
CA ASN A 190 2.64 -11.06 21.26
C ASN A 190 1.99 -12.10 22.20
N GLY A 191 0.93 -12.75 21.70
CA GLY A 191 0.20 -13.79 22.43
C GLY A 191 -0.89 -13.29 23.40
N LEU A 192 -1.04 -11.98 23.60
CA LEU A 192 -2.17 -11.44 24.37
C LEU A 192 -3.40 -11.29 23.47
N TRP A 193 -4.40 -12.14 23.69
CA TRP A 193 -5.64 -12.19 22.89
C TRP A 193 -6.70 -11.19 23.37
N ASN A 194 -7.52 -10.73 22.44
CA ASN A 194 -8.76 -10.03 22.75
C ASN A 194 -9.63 -10.86 23.71
N ASN A 195 -10.18 -10.21 24.72
CA ASN A 195 -11.07 -10.80 25.70
C ASN A 195 -12.49 -10.24 25.55
N TYR A 196 -13.27 -10.92 24.71
CA TYR A 196 -14.66 -10.56 24.43
C TYR A 196 -15.57 -10.61 25.66
N ALA A 197 -15.29 -11.47 26.64
CA ALA A 197 -16.10 -11.57 27.86
C ALA A 197 -15.88 -10.39 28.81
N ALA A 198 -14.67 -9.82 28.83
CA ALA A 198 -14.31 -8.67 29.66
C ALA A 198 -14.30 -7.34 28.88
N ASN A 199 -14.71 -7.36 27.61
CA ASN A 199 -14.66 -6.22 26.69
C ASN A 199 -13.27 -5.58 26.52
N TYR A 200 -12.19 -6.36 26.62
CA TYR A 200 -10.82 -5.89 26.39
C TYR A 200 -10.34 -6.26 24.98
N PHE A 201 -9.85 -5.27 24.24
CA PHE A 201 -9.45 -5.44 22.85
C PHE A 201 -8.16 -4.67 22.54
N TRP A 202 -7.42 -5.15 21.56
CA TRP A 202 -6.40 -4.37 20.89
C TRP A 202 -7.06 -3.35 19.96
N LEU A 203 -6.92 -2.07 20.30
CA LEU A 203 -7.36 -0.95 19.49
C LEU A 203 -6.15 -0.15 19.05
N TYR A 204 -6.11 0.26 17.79
CA TYR A 204 -5.04 1.12 17.30
C TYR A 204 -5.49 2.57 17.21
N TRP A 205 -4.51 3.45 17.36
CA TRP A 205 -4.64 4.88 17.38
C TRP A 205 -3.47 5.47 16.59
N TYR A 206 -3.67 6.64 16.01
CA TYR A 206 -2.59 7.38 15.35
C TYR A 206 -2.48 8.77 15.96
N TRP A 207 -1.26 9.29 16.00
CA TRP A 207 -1.01 10.64 16.47
C TRP A 207 -1.30 11.62 15.34
N ASN A 208 -2.19 12.58 15.58
CA ASN A 208 -2.45 13.67 14.66
C ASN A 208 -1.61 14.89 15.07
N PHE A 209 -0.58 15.20 14.26
CA PHE A 209 0.31 16.34 14.50
C PHE A 209 -0.37 17.71 14.35
N THR A 210 -1.48 17.80 13.62
CA THR A 210 -2.24 19.04 13.44
C THR A 210 -3.07 19.36 14.68
N SER A 211 -3.82 18.38 15.20
CA SER A 211 -4.64 18.55 16.39
C SER A 211 -3.89 18.30 17.71
N MET A 212 -2.66 17.79 17.63
CA MET A 212 -1.84 17.38 18.77
C MET A 212 -2.59 16.40 19.69
N SER A 213 -3.24 15.41 19.10
CA SER A 213 -4.08 14.45 19.81
C SER A 213 -3.99 13.04 19.22
N TRP A 214 -4.26 12.05 20.06
CA TRP A 214 -4.51 10.68 19.61
C TRP A 214 -5.90 10.57 19.00
N ASN A 215 -5.95 10.01 17.80
CA ASN A 215 -7.19 9.73 17.10
C ASN A 215 -7.35 8.22 16.94
N SER A 216 -8.57 7.72 17.12
CA SER A 216 -8.87 6.30 16.98
C SER A 216 -8.71 5.85 15.53
N GLY A 217 -8.20 4.64 15.33
CA GLY A 217 -8.07 4.02 14.02
C GLY A 217 -9.40 3.91 13.26
N PRO A 218 -9.57 4.58 12.10
CA PRO A 218 -10.85 4.62 11.38
C PRO A 218 -11.22 3.37 10.62
N VAL A 219 -10.20 2.62 10.20
CA VAL A 219 -10.31 1.56 9.20
C VAL A 219 -9.55 0.34 9.67
N ALA A 220 -9.67 -0.78 8.96
CA ALA A 220 -8.84 -1.94 9.22
C ALA A 220 -7.34 -1.59 9.13
N CYS A 221 -6.50 -2.23 9.95
CA CYS A 221 -5.10 -1.83 10.08
C CYS A 221 -4.28 -1.99 8.79
N ASN A 222 -4.72 -2.82 7.84
CA ASN A 222 -4.10 -2.95 6.52
C ASN A 222 -4.51 -1.85 5.53
N LYS A 223 -5.57 -1.08 5.82
CA LYS A 223 -6.08 0.00 4.96
C LYS A 223 -5.59 1.38 5.38
N TYR A 224 -5.14 1.54 6.63
CA TYR A 224 -4.57 2.80 7.08
C TYR A 224 -3.12 2.89 6.60
N LEU A 225 -2.86 3.71 5.59
CA LEU A 225 -1.52 3.96 5.07
C LEU A 225 -0.81 4.99 5.92
N LEU A 226 0.47 4.73 6.16
CA LEU A 226 1.34 5.57 6.96
C LEU A 226 2.24 6.40 6.05
N SER A 227 2.55 7.61 6.51
CA SER A 227 3.54 8.50 5.93
C SER A 227 4.79 8.56 6.80
N ASP A 228 5.87 9.14 6.27
CA ASP A 228 7.13 9.27 6.99
C ASP A 228 6.94 10.12 8.25
N GLY A 229 7.45 9.64 9.38
CA GLY A 229 7.29 10.27 10.70
C GLY A 229 5.96 10.01 11.40
N ASP A 230 5.05 9.24 10.81
CA ASP A 230 3.79 8.89 11.47
C ASP A 230 4.03 8.06 12.75
N ILE A 231 3.16 8.26 13.73
CA ILE A 231 3.18 7.52 14.99
C ILE A 231 1.87 6.75 15.13
N VAL A 232 1.98 5.45 15.33
CA VAL A 232 0.86 4.56 15.59
C VAL A 232 1.01 3.90 16.96
N ALA A 233 -0.09 3.78 17.68
CA ALA A 233 -0.15 3.10 18.97
C ALA A 233 -1.20 2.00 18.96
N TRP A 234 -0.94 0.91 19.67
CA TRP A 234 -1.93 -0.09 20.03
C TRP A 234 -2.13 -0.07 21.54
N TYR A 235 -3.37 0.04 21.98
CA TYR A 235 -3.76 -0.04 23.39
C TYR A 235 -4.62 -1.28 23.61
N TYR A 236 -4.28 -2.07 24.62
CA TYR A 236 -5.12 -3.17 25.11
C TYR A 236 -6.05 -2.64 26.20
N GLU A 237 -7.26 -2.26 25.81
CA GLU A 237 -8.16 -1.46 26.65
C GLU A 237 -9.62 -1.91 26.57
N THR A 238 -10.43 -1.43 27.51
CA THR A 238 -11.87 -1.68 27.50
C THR A 238 -12.56 -0.87 26.41
N SER A 239 -13.41 -1.51 25.61
CA SER A 239 -14.30 -0.82 24.67
C SER A 239 -15.75 -1.16 24.94
N PRO A 240 -16.63 -0.18 25.24
CA PRO A 240 -18.06 -0.41 25.35
C PRO A 240 -18.71 -0.83 24.02
N TRP A 241 -18.02 -0.62 22.90
CA TRP A 241 -18.52 -0.91 21.55
C TRP A 241 -17.85 -2.14 20.90
N GLY A 242 -16.96 -2.82 21.61
CA GLY A 242 -16.12 -3.86 21.01
C GLY A 242 -14.98 -3.30 20.14
N PRO A 243 -14.23 -4.14 19.41
CA PRO A 243 -13.51 -3.67 18.23
C PRO A 243 -14.55 -3.08 17.26
N PRO A 244 -14.21 -2.06 16.44
CA PRO A 244 -15.20 -1.40 15.59
C PRO A 244 -16.02 -2.40 14.75
N SER A 245 -17.28 -2.65 15.12
CA SER A 245 -18.35 -3.17 14.24
C SER A 245 -19.72 -3.36 14.94
N ALA A 246 -20.75 -2.68 14.41
CA ALA A 246 -22.08 -3.26 14.09
C ALA A 246 -23.00 -2.26 13.35
N THR A 247 -22.71 -0.95 13.38
CA THR A 247 -23.19 -0.01 12.36
C THR A 247 -22.15 0.01 11.25
N PRO A 248 -22.47 -0.36 10.01
CA PRO A 248 -21.44 -0.43 8.99
C PRO A 248 -20.89 0.98 8.76
N HIS A 249 -19.57 1.14 8.79
CA HIS A 249 -18.96 2.43 8.53
C HIS A 249 -19.27 2.83 7.08
N PRO A 250 -19.36 4.13 6.77
CA PRO A 250 -19.35 4.53 5.37
C PRO A 250 -18.12 3.92 4.68
N VAL A 251 -18.22 3.58 3.41
CA VAL A 251 -17.08 3.18 2.58
C VAL A 251 -16.63 4.42 1.85
N ALA A 252 -15.46 4.93 2.21
CA ALA A 252 -14.80 5.98 1.45
C ALA A 252 -14.33 5.38 0.12
N ASN A 253 -14.63 6.05 -0.97
CA ASN A 253 -14.12 5.70 -2.29
C ASN A 253 -14.05 6.94 -3.16
N PHE A 254 -13.06 7.00 -4.03
CA PHE A 254 -12.92 8.09 -4.98
C PHE A 254 -12.19 7.68 -6.25
N THR A 255 -12.36 8.49 -7.27
CA THR A 255 -11.58 8.49 -8.50
C THR A 255 -10.95 9.87 -8.71
N TRP A 256 -9.98 9.97 -9.62
CA TRP A 256 -9.39 11.24 -10.03
C TRP A 256 -9.24 11.30 -11.55
N THR A 257 -9.24 12.52 -12.09
CA THR A 257 -9.01 12.79 -13.51
C THR A 257 -8.21 14.09 -13.68
N PRO A 258 -7.24 14.15 -14.60
CA PRO A 258 -6.74 13.04 -15.44
C PRO A 258 -6.06 11.94 -14.60
N SER A 259 -6.01 10.72 -15.12
CA SER A 259 -5.36 9.60 -14.42
C SER A 259 -3.87 9.84 -14.16
N ILE A 260 -3.24 10.68 -14.99
CA ILE A 260 -1.82 11.07 -14.91
C ILE A 260 -1.71 12.60 -14.93
N PRO A 261 -1.88 13.28 -13.78
CA PRO A 261 -1.72 14.72 -13.68
C PRO A 261 -0.30 15.19 -14.00
N LYS A 262 -0.20 16.33 -14.68
CA LYS A 262 1.07 17.06 -14.82
C LYS A 262 1.18 18.19 -13.81
N VAL A 263 2.40 18.60 -13.49
CA VAL A 263 2.65 19.81 -12.69
C VAL A 263 1.90 21.01 -13.31
N GLY A 264 1.14 21.71 -12.49
CA GLY A 264 0.31 22.85 -12.92
C GLY A 264 -1.01 22.48 -13.60
N GLU A 265 -1.33 21.20 -13.76
CA GLU A 265 -2.61 20.73 -14.27
C GLU A 265 -3.65 20.58 -13.13
N SER A 266 -4.90 20.92 -13.43
CA SER A 266 -6.01 20.74 -12.47
C SER A 266 -6.47 19.29 -12.44
N VAL A 267 -6.36 18.66 -11.27
CA VAL A 267 -6.84 17.31 -10.98
C VAL A 267 -8.20 17.39 -10.32
N THR A 268 -9.21 16.76 -10.90
CA THR A 268 -10.54 16.62 -10.31
C THR A 268 -10.61 15.31 -9.55
N PHE A 269 -10.90 15.38 -8.26
CA PHE A 269 -11.18 14.23 -7.40
C PHE A 269 -12.68 14.11 -7.18
N ASP A 270 -13.22 12.91 -7.37
CA ASP A 270 -14.65 12.63 -7.23
C ASP A 270 -14.88 11.49 -6.24
N ALA A 271 -15.46 11.81 -5.07
CA ALA A 271 -15.85 10.85 -4.04
C ALA A 271 -17.28 10.31 -4.22
N SER A 272 -17.88 10.45 -5.40
CA SER A 272 -19.27 10.06 -5.67
C SER A 272 -19.57 8.58 -5.50
N THR A 273 -18.53 7.74 -5.56
CA THR A 273 -18.59 6.29 -5.36
C THR A 273 -18.52 5.87 -3.89
N SER A 274 -18.40 6.83 -2.95
CA SER A 274 -18.46 6.53 -1.51
C SER A 274 -19.87 6.09 -1.08
N ILE A 275 -19.96 5.10 -0.19
CA ILE A 275 -21.22 4.46 0.22
C ILE A 275 -21.48 4.74 1.71
N PRO A 276 -22.64 5.25 2.12
CA PRO A 276 -22.88 5.62 3.52
C PRO A 276 -23.07 4.45 4.49
N ASN A 277 -23.49 3.27 4.01
CA ASN A 277 -23.61 2.05 4.82
C ASN A 277 -24.38 2.22 6.15
N GLY A 278 -25.62 2.71 6.09
CA GLY A 278 -26.52 2.78 7.26
C GLY A 278 -26.76 4.20 7.78
N GLY A 279 -25.92 5.17 7.43
CA GLY A 279 -26.17 6.60 7.60
C GLY A 279 -26.43 7.34 6.28
N THR A 280 -26.17 8.64 6.26
CA THR A 280 -25.92 9.44 5.06
C THR A 280 -24.55 10.09 5.20
N ILE A 281 -23.71 10.09 4.16
CA ILE A 281 -22.43 10.80 4.22
C ILE A 281 -22.72 12.31 4.30
N VAL A 282 -22.29 12.94 5.39
CA VAL A 282 -22.50 14.37 5.66
C VAL A 282 -21.24 15.20 5.44
N LYS A 283 -20.07 14.56 5.36
CA LYS A 283 -18.78 15.25 5.23
C LYS A 283 -17.82 14.49 4.33
N TYR A 284 -17.10 15.24 3.50
CA TYR A 284 -16.00 14.78 2.65
C TYR A 284 -14.83 15.74 2.87
N GLU A 285 -13.75 15.24 3.46
CA GLU A 285 -12.53 16.01 3.71
C GLU A 285 -11.36 15.37 2.98
N TRP A 286 -10.54 16.21 2.36
CA TRP A 286 -9.41 15.80 1.55
C TRP A 286 -8.11 16.34 2.14
N SER A 287 -7.08 15.50 2.13
CA SER A 287 -5.68 15.92 2.17
C SER A 287 -5.05 15.47 0.87
N PHE A 288 -4.43 16.39 0.13
CA PHE A 288 -3.82 16.08 -1.16
C PHE A 288 -2.40 15.53 -1.05
N GLY A 289 -1.82 15.50 0.16
CA GLY A 289 -0.49 14.95 0.40
C GLY A 289 0.67 15.94 0.16
N ASP A 290 0.38 17.16 -0.29
CA ASP A 290 1.34 18.27 -0.46
C ASP A 290 1.18 19.37 0.60
N GLY A 291 0.37 19.11 1.63
CA GLY A 291 0.01 20.06 2.69
C GLY A 291 -1.28 20.85 2.41
N GLU A 292 -1.85 20.76 1.21
CA GLU A 292 -3.13 21.39 0.88
C GLU A 292 -4.32 20.46 1.19
N HIS A 293 -5.47 21.09 1.41
CA HIS A 293 -6.71 20.44 1.85
C HIS A 293 -7.92 20.86 1.02
N GLY A 294 -8.92 19.98 0.97
CA GLY A 294 -10.18 20.24 0.28
C GLY A 294 -11.39 19.79 1.09
N VAL A 295 -12.54 20.43 0.84
CA VAL A 295 -13.83 20.01 1.41
C VAL A 295 -14.86 19.97 0.31
N GLY A 296 -15.56 18.85 0.18
CA GLY A 296 -16.59 18.66 -0.83
C GLY A 296 -16.55 17.28 -1.45
N LYS A 297 -17.69 16.87 -2.02
CA LYS A 297 -17.83 15.57 -2.69
C LYS A 297 -17.01 15.47 -3.97
N ILE A 298 -16.92 16.57 -4.71
CA ILE A 298 -16.07 16.73 -5.89
C ILE A 298 -15.22 17.97 -5.65
N VAL A 299 -13.90 17.83 -5.78
CA VAL A 299 -12.93 18.91 -5.54
C VAL A 299 -11.88 18.93 -6.64
N SER A 300 -11.28 20.09 -6.89
CA SER A 300 -10.15 20.23 -7.80
C SER A 300 -8.91 20.67 -7.04
N HIS A 301 -7.75 20.13 -7.38
CA HIS A 301 -6.45 20.52 -6.82
C HIS A 301 -5.36 20.59 -7.91
N VAL A 302 -4.35 21.42 -7.69
CA VAL A 302 -3.22 21.63 -8.62
C VAL A 302 -1.91 21.42 -7.86
N TYR A 303 -1.12 20.44 -8.28
CA TYR A 303 0.18 20.17 -7.69
C TYR A 303 1.28 21.02 -8.34
N THR A 304 2.17 21.54 -7.51
CA THR A 304 3.23 22.49 -7.91
C THR A 304 4.57 21.83 -8.18
N ALA A 305 4.75 20.58 -7.74
CA ALA A 305 5.95 19.79 -7.98
C ALA A 305 5.56 18.38 -8.49
N ALA A 306 6.49 17.74 -9.17
CA ALA A 306 6.33 16.35 -9.56
C ALA A 306 6.76 15.49 -8.38
N ASP A 307 5.84 14.71 -7.84
CA ASP A 307 6.06 13.79 -6.75
C ASP A 307 4.94 12.75 -6.69
N THR A 308 5.10 11.74 -5.84
CA THR A 308 4.03 10.83 -5.45
C THR A 308 3.33 11.38 -4.21
N TYR A 309 2.06 11.71 -4.34
CA TYR A 309 1.26 12.27 -3.26
C TYR A 309 0.25 11.26 -2.74
N THR A 310 0.19 11.08 -1.42
CA THR A 310 -0.84 10.25 -0.77
C THR A 310 -2.10 11.08 -0.57
N VAL A 311 -3.06 10.92 -1.49
CA VAL A 311 -4.36 11.58 -1.38
C VAL A 311 -5.22 10.81 -0.39
N THR A 312 -5.70 11.53 0.62
CA THR A 312 -6.51 10.98 1.70
C THR A 312 -7.91 11.59 1.64
N LEU A 313 -8.91 10.76 1.41
CA LEU A 313 -10.32 11.09 1.59
C LEU A 313 -10.80 10.57 2.95
N ASN A 314 -11.30 11.46 3.79
CA ASN A 314 -12.06 11.13 4.99
C ASN A 314 -13.55 11.43 4.75
N VAL A 315 -14.39 10.40 4.82
CA VAL A 315 -15.85 10.55 4.77
C VAL A 315 -16.43 10.34 6.16
N SER A 316 -17.37 11.19 6.56
CA SER A 316 -18.12 11.01 7.81
C SER A 316 -19.62 10.99 7.52
N ASP A 317 -20.35 10.14 8.25
CA ASP A 317 -21.79 9.98 8.13
C ASP A 317 -22.57 10.69 9.23
N SER A 318 -23.89 10.73 9.09
CA SER A 318 -24.84 11.34 10.02
C SER A 318 -24.86 10.69 11.40
N ASN A 319 -24.29 9.50 11.55
CA ASN A 319 -24.19 8.78 12.82
C ASN A 319 -22.87 9.07 13.55
N GLY A 320 -22.02 9.95 12.99
CA GLY A 320 -20.68 10.23 13.51
C GLY A 320 -19.67 9.14 13.19
N LEU A 321 -20.03 8.16 12.35
CA LEU A 321 -19.10 7.15 11.85
C LEU A 321 -18.34 7.73 10.67
N TRP A 322 -17.16 7.21 10.43
CA TRP A 322 -16.30 7.73 9.39
C TRP A 322 -15.38 6.65 8.85
N ASN A 323 -14.82 6.91 7.68
CA ASN A 323 -13.93 6.00 7.00
C ASN A 323 -12.95 6.79 6.16
N ILE A 324 -11.74 6.26 6.05
CA ILE A 324 -10.69 6.84 5.24
C ILE A 324 -10.44 5.95 4.03
N LYS A 325 -10.28 6.58 2.87
CA LYS A 325 -9.68 5.99 1.69
C LYS A 325 -8.43 6.78 1.36
N GLN A 326 -7.32 6.08 1.18
CA GLN A 326 -6.07 6.64 0.70
C GLN A 326 -5.71 6.02 -0.65
N GLU A 327 -5.22 6.83 -1.56
CA GLU A 327 -4.59 6.38 -2.81
C GLU A 327 -3.35 7.24 -3.07
N GLN A 328 -2.30 6.60 -3.57
CA GLN A 328 -1.14 7.33 -4.06
C GLN A 328 -1.39 7.75 -5.50
N ILE A 329 -1.17 9.03 -5.78
CA ILE A 329 -1.19 9.56 -7.14
C ILE A 329 0.20 10.06 -7.50
N LEU A 330 0.63 9.86 -8.74
CA LEU A 330 1.86 10.44 -9.25
C LEU A 330 1.54 11.67 -10.09
N VAL A 331 2.18 12.79 -9.75
CA VAL A 331 2.21 13.99 -10.56
C VAL A 331 3.54 14.03 -11.30
N VAL A 332 3.49 14.17 -12.62
CA VAL A 332 4.70 14.17 -13.47
C VAL A 332 5.05 15.56 -13.97
N GLN A 333 6.33 15.81 -14.23
CA GLN A 333 6.72 17.00 -14.97
C GLN A 333 6.12 16.96 -16.39
N PRO A 334 5.65 18.08 -16.94
CA PRO A 334 5.30 18.14 -18.36
C PRO A 334 6.55 17.80 -19.19
N TYR A 335 6.44 16.89 -20.17
CA TYR A 335 7.53 16.59 -21.09
C TYR A 335 8.01 17.90 -21.72
N GLY A 336 9.23 18.33 -21.37
CA GLY A 336 9.86 19.49 -21.98
C GLY A 336 10.18 19.22 -23.46
N PRO A 337 10.40 20.26 -24.28
CA PRO A 337 10.91 20.07 -25.63
C PRO A 337 12.27 19.37 -25.54
N LYS A 338 12.38 18.21 -26.19
CA LYS A 338 13.67 17.57 -26.45
C LYS A 338 14.38 18.42 -27.51
N ALA A 339 15.43 19.14 -27.11
CA ALA A 339 16.28 19.82 -28.07
C ALA A 339 16.98 18.76 -28.94
N GLU A 340 16.68 18.75 -30.24
CA GLU A 340 17.45 18.05 -31.24
C GLU A 340 18.13 19.08 -32.14
N PHE A 341 19.43 18.91 -32.38
CA PHE A 341 20.14 19.64 -33.41
C PHE A 341 20.74 18.63 -34.38
N THR A 342 20.67 18.94 -35.66
CA THR A 342 21.41 18.25 -36.73
C THR A 342 22.43 19.25 -37.27
N ALA A 343 23.68 18.81 -37.41
CA ALA A 343 24.66 19.54 -38.21
C ALA A 343 24.65 18.93 -39.62
N THR A 344 24.95 19.70 -40.66
CA THR A 344 25.24 19.14 -41.98
C THR A 344 26.15 20.08 -42.74
N PRO A 345 27.36 19.66 -43.15
CA PRO A 345 27.98 18.36 -42.88
C PRO A 345 28.36 18.19 -41.40
N ASP A 346 28.30 16.94 -40.90
CA ASP A 346 28.73 16.57 -39.53
C ASP A 346 30.26 16.61 -39.35
N THR A 347 30.98 17.16 -40.32
CA THR A 347 32.43 17.33 -40.29
C THR A 347 32.81 18.72 -40.79
N ALA A 348 33.65 19.41 -40.02
CA ALA A 348 34.33 20.63 -40.46
C ALA A 348 35.77 20.26 -40.87
N SER A 349 36.19 20.66 -42.06
CA SER A 349 37.59 20.54 -42.50
C SER A 349 38.34 21.83 -42.17
N ILE A 350 39.55 21.71 -41.62
CA ILE A 350 40.44 22.85 -41.38
C ILE A 350 41.08 23.26 -42.71
N GLY A 351 40.96 24.53 -43.07
CA GLY A 351 41.65 25.18 -44.18
C GLY A 351 42.81 26.04 -43.69
#